data_AF-B1H3C0-F1
#
_entry.id   AF-B1H3C0-F1
#
_cell.length_a   1.000
_cell.length_b   1.000
_cell.length_c   1.000
_cell.angle_alpha   90.00
_cell.angle_beta   90.00
_cell.angle_gamma   90.00
#
_symmetry.space_group_name_H-M   'P 1'
#
loop_
_entity.id
_entity.type
_entity.pdbx_description
1 polymer ?
#
loop_
_entity_poly.entity_id
_entity_poly.type
_entity_poly.pdbx_seq_one_letter_code
_entity_poly.pdbx_strand_id
1 'polypeptide(L)'
;MAEFVQRRIEDRIPELEQLERIGLLTGKEVRIIIKKVTSLEYKLKRRTVDKQDFLSYLQYEVHLLGLIKKRRQRIGYYFKKEEIEYVIVQRIHKAFQRATSKWQEDLQLWYSHVGFCKKWNCKHQISKIFSALLAVHSDKPTVWLMAAKWEMENNLSAESSRHIFLRALRFHTESSLIYQEYFRMELLNAEKQRKEREEMEKAKMDLGEAGYLESILVGELAGVVYRSAVQAIQGAQFHLSLLSIAKEFNFTKDLQKEILSDLQSRHAQDPFTWDFMAQQELASEPLPSAEYSSKKAKATDMLRKEERCSKIYETALESLNTEPMWNLYIVSCRQRYKRKTNSKELKQMRQERLFQAYRKAHEANMLTEEKYMEWISELMALGEVDSIVEACEWATKRYSQSAALWRARLETLLKLCTTAVDEVFEEAFKHFKLKDSAFLWAIKVQYSEITKGEEATEALYKQAIVVPDSAVSTTMKEQYLDWAYRSKGYKKAKKVFTSLHESRPLSEKFFQKMITIEKEQEHTKMQNLREYYERALREFGTVSPDLWLDYIKEELSHSEGKPQNCGPIHWRAMKMLEGKDVESFVSNYTLLQTGKL
;
A
#
# COMPACT_ATOMS: atom_id res chain seq x y z
N MET A 1 -9.31 -53.60 6.73
CA MET A 1 -8.80 -52.47 5.90
C MET A 1 -9.04 -52.72 4.40
N ALA A 2 -8.65 -53.89 3.88
CA ALA A 2 -8.85 -54.27 2.48
C ALA A 2 -10.33 -54.40 2.08
N GLU A 3 -11.17 -54.96 2.95
CA GLU A 3 -12.61 -55.14 2.71
C GLU A 3 -13.36 -53.82 2.38
N PHE A 4 -13.03 -52.72 3.06
CA PHE A 4 -13.61 -51.40 2.77
C PHE A 4 -13.11 -50.80 1.45
N VAL A 5 -11.89 -51.14 1.01
CA VAL A 5 -11.36 -50.71 -0.29
C VAL A 5 -12.04 -51.51 -1.40
N GLN A 6 -12.21 -52.82 -1.18
CA GLN A 6 -12.85 -53.73 -2.12
C GLN A 6 -14.32 -53.37 -2.36
N ARG A 7 -15.10 -53.13 -1.29
CA ARG A 7 -16.48 -52.65 -1.40
C ARG A 7 -16.61 -51.35 -2.19
N ARG A 8 -15.68 -50.41 -2.01
CA ARG A 8 -15.69 -49.14 -2.77
C ARG A 8 -15.34 -49.31 -4.23
N ILE A 9 -14.52 -50.31 -4.57
CA ILE A 9 -14.23 -50.64 -5.97
C ILE A 9 -15.46 -51.30 -6.58
N GLU A 10 -16.12 -52.22 -5.86
CA GLU A 10 -17.37 -52.87 -6.26
C GLU A 10 -18.47 -51.84 -6.57
N ASP A 11 -18.64 -50.83 -5.71
CA ASP A 11 -19.60 -49.72 -5.93
C ASP A 11 -19.33 -48.92 -7.22
N ARG A 12 -18.13 -49.02 -7.82
CA ARG A 12 -17.75 -48.33 -9.07
C ARG A 12 -17.99 -49.17 -10.32
N ILE A 13 -18.10 -50.49 -10.18
CA ILE A 13 -18.21 -51.41 -11.31
C ILE A 13 -19.44 -51.09 -12.18
N PRO A 14 -20.65 -50.89 -11.63
CA PRO A 14 -21.83 -50.60 -12.46
C PRO A 14 -21.68 -49.33 -13.31
N GLU A 15 -21.11 -48.28 -12.73
CA GLU A 15 -20.85 -47.00 -13.41
C GLU A 15 -19.83 -47.16 -14.54
N LEU A 16 -18.74 -47.88 -14.29
CA LEU A 16 -17.67 -48.10 -15.27
C LEU A 16 -18.12 -49.00 -16.43
N GLU A 17 -18.91 -50.03 -16.15
CA GLU A 17 -19.53 -50.87 -17.19
C GLU A 17 -20.48 -50.04 -18.07
N GLN A 18 -21.27 -49.14 -17.47
CA GLN A 18 -22.13 -48.25 -18.25
C GLN A 18 -21.31 -47.29 -19.12
N LEU A 19 -20.20 -46.75 -18.61
CA LEU A 19 -19.28 -45.90 -19.38
C LEU A 19 -18.64 -46.65 -20.56
N GLU A 20 -18.38 -47.95 -20.41
CA GLU A 20 -17.89 -48.82 -21.49
C GLU A 20 -18.98 -49.14 -22.52
N ARG A 21 -20.19 -49.50 -22.07
CA ARG A 21 -21.34 -49.78 -22.96
C ARG A 21 -21.74 -48.58 -23.82
N ILE A 22 -21.60 -47.37 -23.29
CA ILE A 22 -21.89 -46.12 -24.00
C ILE A 22 -20.71 -45.70 -24.91
N GLY A 23 -19.58 -46.40 -24.85
CA GLY A 23 -18.39 -46.10 -25.65
C GLY A 23 -17.64 -44.84 -25.21
N LEU A 24 -17.90 -44.34 -24.00
CA LEU A 24 -17.18 -43.19 -23.43
C LEU A 24 -15.80 -43.58 -22.91
N LEU A 25 -15.63 -44.84 -22.50
CA LEU A 25 -14.36 -45.43 -22.11
C LEU A 25 -14.15 -46.75 -22.85
N THR A 26 -12.89 -47.10 -23.10
CA THR A 26 -12.53 -48.44 -23.60
C THR A 26 -12.27 -49.40 -22.43
N GLY A 27 -12.47 -50.71 -22.62
CA GLY A 27 -12.16 -51.72 -21.59
C GLY A 27 -10.69 -51.75 -21.14
N LYS A 28 -9.76 -51.20 -21.94
CA LYS A 28 -8.38 -50.96 -21.50
C LYS A 28 -8.29 -49.80 -20.50
N GLU A 29 -9.00 -48.70 -20.76
CA GLU A 29 -9.06 -47.54 -19.86
C GLU A 29 -9.78 -47.87 -18.56
N VAL A 30 -10.88 -48.63 -18.59
CA VAL A 30 -11.60 -49.08 -17.39
C VAL A 30 -10.66 -49.85 -16.44
N ARG A 31 -9.87 -50.78 -16.97
CA ARG A 31 -8.86 -51.53 -16.18
C ARG A 31 -7.79 -50.62 -15.57
N ILE A 32 -7.33 -49.62 -16.30
CA ILE A 32 -6.36 -48.62 -15.81
C ILE A 32 -6.99 -47.78 -14.68
N ILE A 33 -8.24 -47.35 -14.84
CA ILE A 33 -8.98 -46.58 -13.84
C ILE A 33 -9.14 -47.39 -12.55
N ILE A 34 -9.56 -48.67 -12.64
CA ILE A 34 -9.69 -49.55 -11.47
C ILE A 34 -8.35 -49.68 -10.74
N LYS A 35 -7.25 -49.96 -11.47
CA LYS A 35 -5.91 -50.07 -10.88
C LYS A 35 -5.48 -48.78 -10.18
N LYS A 36 -5.71 -47.62 -10.81
CA LYS A 36 -5.33 -46.32 -10.24
C LYS A 36 -6.16 -45.99 -9.01
N VAL A 37 -7.47 -46.19 -9.03
CA VAL A 37 -8.36 -45.91 -7.90
C VAL A 37 -8.10 -46.83 -6.74
N THR A 38 -7.84 -48.12 -7.00
CA THR A 38 -7.40 -49.07 -5.98
C THR A 38 -6.17 -48.55 -5.25
N SER A 39 -5.15 -48.09 -5.98
CA SER A 39 -3.93 -47.53 -5.38
C SER A 39 -4.19 -46.29 -4.52
N LEU A 40 -5.11 -45.41 -4.95
CA LEU A 40 -5.44 -44.20 -4.22
C LEU A 40 -6.29 -44.51 -2.97
N GLU A 41 -7.25 -45.43 -3.06
CA GLU A 41 -8.07 -45.86 -1.92
C GLU A 41 -7.24 -46.53 -0.82
N TYR A 42 -6.23 -47.33 -1.19
CA TYR A 42 -5.28 -47.86 -0.22
C TYR A 42 -4.48 -46.76 0.49
N LYS A 43 -4.08 -45.69 -0.23
CA LYS A 43 -3.41 -44.53 0.38
C LYS A 43 -4.31 -43.79 1.36
N LEU A 44 -5.60 -43.62 1.02
CA LEU A 44 -6.58 -42.96 1.88
C LEU A 44 -6.98 -43.74 3.13
N LYS A 45 -6.69 -45.05 3.17
CA LYS A 45 -6.98 -45.93 4.31
C LYS A 45 -5.77 -46.17 5.22
N ARG A 46 -4.62 -45.54 4.97
CA ARG A 46 -3.46 -45.63 5.85
C ARG A 46 -3.78 -45.11 7.26
N ARG A 47 -3.09 -45.65 8.28
CA ARG A 47 -3.24 -45.24 9.70
C ARG A 47 -2.97 -43.75 9.88
N THR A 48 -1.96 -43.23 9.18
CA THR A 48 -1.68 -41.80 9.03
C THR A 48 -1.98 -41.39 7.59
N VAL A 49 -3.13 -40.74 7.37
CA VAL A 49 -3.48 -40.23 6.03
C VAL A 49 -2.95 -38.82 5.87
N ASP A 50 -2.11 -38.63 4.85
CA ASP A 50 -1.61 -37.33 4.43
C ASP A 50 -2.68 -36.54 3.66
N LYS A 51 -2.65 -35.22 3.79
CA LYS A 51 -3.51 -34.28 3.08
C LYS A 51 -3.26 -34.35 1.57
N GLN A 52 -2.00 -34.49 1.15
CA GLN A 52 -1.65 -34.58 -0.27
C GLN A 52 -2.26 -35.80 -0.96
N ASP A 53 -2.40 -36.92 -0.25
CA ASP A 53 -3.06 -38.12 -0.77
C ASP A 53 -4.57 -37.88 -1.02
N PHE A 54 -5.25 -37.14 -0.13
CA PHE A 54 -6.64 -36.73 -0.34
C PHE A 54 -6.81 -35.76 -1.51
N LEU A 55 -5.94 -34.76 -1.62
CA LEU A 55 -5.96 -33.82 -2.74
C LEU A 55 -5.69 -34.52 -4.07
N SER A 56 -4.74 -35.46 -4.10
CA SER A 56 -4.44 -36.28 -5.28
C SER A 56 -5.64 -37.13 -5.71
N TYR A 57 -6.35 -37.72 -4.75
CA TYR A 57 -7.58 -38.48 -5.01
C TYR A 57 -8.70 -37.58 -5.57
N LEU A 58 -8.93 -36.42 -4.95
CA LEU A 58 -9.94 -35.46 -5.39
C LEU A 58 -9.63 -34.93 -6.79
N GLN A 59 -8.38 -34.56 -7.05
CA GLN A 59 -7.94 -34.09 -8.36
C GLN A 59 -8.15 -35.17 -9.43
N TYR A 60 -7.82 -36.43 -9.13
CA TYR A 60 -8.05 -37.53 -10.05
C TYR A 60 -9.53 -37.72 -10.39
N GLU A 61 -10.42 -37.77 -9.40
CA GLU A 61 -11.86 -37.94 -9.64
C GLU A 61 -12.46 -36.74 -10.39
N VAL A 62 -12.05 -35.50 -10.07
CA VAL A 62 -12.48 -34.29 -10.80
C VAL A 62 -12.00 -34.31 -12.25
N HIS A 63 -10.76 -34.76 -12.51
CA HIS A 63 -10.24 -34.91 -13.86
C HIS A 63 -10.96 -36.00 -14.65
N LEU A 64 -11.28 -37.13 -14.02
CA LEU A 64 -12.06 -38.21 -14.63
C LEU A 64 -13.43 -37.71 -15.07
N LEU A 65 -14.14 -37.00 -14.19
CA LEU A 65 -15.42 -36.39 -14.51
C LEU A 65 -15.31 -35.36 -15.66
N GLY A 66 -14.24 -34.54 -15.65
CA GLY A 66 -13.95 -33.60 -16.73
C GLY A 66 -13.68 -34.29 -18.08
N LEU A 67 -13.00 -35.43 -18.08
CA LEU A 67 -12.75 -36.25 -19.27
C LEU A 67 -14.06 -36.80 -19.85
N ILE A 68 -14.91 -37.37 -19.00
CA ILE A 68 -16.21 -37.93 -19.40
C ILE A 68 -17.06 -36.85 -20.07
N LYS A 69 -17.13 -35.64 -19.47
CA LYS A 69 -17.88 -34.51 -20.03
C LYS A 69 -17.35 -34.08 -21.40
N LYS A 70 -16.02 -33.98 -21.57
CA LYS A 70 -15.40 -33.66 -22.87
C LYS A 70 -15.70 -34.73 -23.93
N ARG A 71 -15.71 -36.01 -23.57
CA ARG A 71 -16.03 -37.11 -24.49
C ARG A 71 -17.50 -37.10 -24.91
N ARG A 72 -18.42 -36.87 -23.97
CA ARG A 72 -19.84 -36.68 -24.30
C ARG A 72 -20.08 -35.50 -25.25
N GLN A 73 -19.40 -34.37 -25.03
CA GLN A 73 -19.50 -33.22 -25.93
C GLN A 73 -19.02 -33.53 -27.35
N ARG A 74 -17.95 -34.33 -27.50
CA ARG A 74 -17.44 -34.74 -28.82
C ARG A 74 -18.34 -35.74 -29.54
N ILE A 75 -18.92 -36.68 -28.80
CA ILE A 75 -19.75 -37.77 -29.35
C ILE A 75 -21.20 -37.30 -29.57
N GLY A 76 -21.65 -36.26 -28.87
CA GLY A 76 -23.03 -35.75 -28.96
C GLY A 76 -24.06 -36.63 -28.26
N TYR A 77 -23.64 -37.62 -27.46
CA TYR A 77 -24.52 -38.60 -26.82
C TYR A 77 -24.68 -38.37 -25.31
N TYR A 78 -25.91 -38.08 -24.87
CA TYR A 78 -26.24 -37.64 -23.51
C TYR A 78 -27.12 -38.61 -22.70
N PHE A 79 -27.35 -39.83 -23.19
CA PHE A 79 -28.12 -40.83 -22.46
C PHE A 79 -27.42 -41.25 -21.14
N LYS A 80 -28.22 -41.58 -20.11
CA LYS A 80 -27.78 -41.97 -18.75
C LYS A 80 -26.79 -41.00 -18.08
N LYS A 81 -26.86 -39.71 -18.45
CA LYS A 81 -25.99 -38.68 -17.88
C LYS A 81 -26.11 -38.60 -16.36
N GLU A 82 -27.34 -38.63 -15.84
CA GLU A 82 -27.59 -38.56 -14.41
C GLU A 82 -27.05 -39.80 -13.68
N GLU A 83 -27.33 -41.01 -14.17
CA GLU A 83 -26.83 -42.26 -13.56
C GLU A 83 -25.30 -42.32 -13.43
N ILE A 84 -24.57 -41.67 -14.33
CA ILE A 84 -23.10 -41.73 -14.37
C ILE A 84 -22.49 -40.50 -13.69
N GLU A 85 -22.80 -39.30 -14.17
CA GLU A 85 -22.16 -38.07 -13.69
C GLU A 85 -22.59 -37.73 -12.26
N TYR A 86 -23.85 -37.98 -11.89
CA TYR A 86 -24.33 -37.68 -10.53
C TYR A 86 -23.66 -38.60 -9.49
N VAL A 87 -23.45 -39.87 -9.81
CA VAL A 87 -22.77 -40.83 -8.92
C VAL A 87 -21.31 -40.40 -8.69
N ILE A 88 -20.61 -39.98 -9.74
CA ILE A 88 -19.24 -39.44 -9.63
C ILE A 88 -19.24 -38.14 -8.79
N VAL A 89 -20.17 -37.21 -9.05
CA VAL A 89 -20.29 -35.96 -8.31
C VAL A 89 -20.56 -36.23 -6.82
N GLN A 90 -21.46 -37.14 -6.49
CA GLN A 90 -21.73 -37.55 -5.11
C GLN A 90 -20.50 -38.17 -4.44
N ARG A 91 -19.72 -38.99 -5.17
CA ARG A 91 -18.48 -39.58 -4.68
C ARG A 91 -17.44 -38.51 -4.35
N ILE A 92 -17.24 -37.55 -5.26
CA ILE A 92 -16.34 -36.41 -5.05
C ILE A 92 -16.81 -35.58 -3.85
N HIS A 93 -18.12 -35.32 -3.73
CA HIS A 93 -18.68 -34.61 -2.59
C HIS A 93 -18.41 -35.32 -1.26
N LYS A 94 -18.66 -36.63 -1.17
CA LYS A 94 -18.35 -37.44 0.03
C LYS A 94 -16.86 -37.45 0.35
N ALA A 95 -15.99 -37.44 -0.67
CA ALA A 95 -14.55 -37.36 -0.49
C ALA A 95 -14.13 -35.98 0.07
N PHE A 96 -14.70 -34.89 -0.44
CA PHE A 96 -14.49 -33.55 0.11
C PHE A 96 -15.01 -33.45 1.55
N GLN A 97 -16.21 -33.95 1.86
CA GLN A 97 -16.74 -33.95 3.23
C GLN A 97 -15.80 -34.65 4.21
N ARG A 98 -15.25 -35.81 3.83
CA ARG A 98 -14.25 -36.50 4.65
C ARG A 98 -12.97 -35.69 4.84
N ALA A 99 -12.54 -34.98 3.81
CA ALA A 99 -11.36 -34.15 3.87
C ALA A 99 -11.59 -32.93 4.78
N THR A 100 -12.71 -32.21 4.60
CA THR A 100 -13.05 -31.03 5.40
C THR A 100 -13.33 -31.37 6.86
N SER A 101 -13.93 -32.53 7.16
CA SER A 101 -14.09 -32.99 8.56
C SER A 101 -12.76 -33.32 9.25
N LYS A 102 -11.73 -33.70 8.49
CA LYS A 102 -10.41 -34.07 9.04
C LYS A 102 -9.47 -32.87 9.16
N TRP A 103 -9.46 -31.97 8.17
CA TRP A 103 -8.65 -30.75 8.14
C TRP A 103 -9.55 -29.52 8.22
N GLN A 104 -10.22 -29.36 9.36
CA GLN A 104 -11.24 -28.34 9.55
C GLN A 104 -10.68 -26.92 9.46
N GLU A 105 -9.44 -26.70 9.88
CA GLU A 105 -8.77 -25.39 9.88
C GLU A 105 -8.43 -24.86 8.47
N ASP A 106 -8.32 -25.74 7.47
CA ASP A 106 -7.89 -25.35 6.13
C ASP A 106 -9.03 -24.75 5.29
N LEU A 107 -9.14 -23.42 5.31
CA LEU A 107 -10.12 -22.67 4.51
C LEU A 107 -10.02 -22.95 3.00
N GLN A 108 -8.82 -23.21 2.46
CA GLN A 108 -8.66 -23.45 1.01
C GLN A 108 -9.35 -24.75 0.59
N LEU A 109 -9.36 -25.76 1.45
CA LEU A 109 -10.07 -27.01 1.21
C LEU A 109 -11.58 -26.80 1.18
N TRP A 110 -12.12 -25.99 2.10
CA TRP A 110 -13.52 -25.60 2.11
C TRP A 110 -13.91 -24.78 0.87
N TYR A 111 -13.08 -23.81 0.47
CA TYR A 111 -13.31 -23.03 -0.74
C TYR A 111 -13.28 -23.88 -2.00
N SER A 112 -12.36 -24.85 -2.06
CA SER A 112 -12.30 -25.83 -3.15
C SER A 112 -13.56 -26.70 -3.21
N HIS A 113 -14.09 -27.11 -2.05
CA HIS A 113 -15.33 -27.87 -1.95
C HIS A 113 -16.53 -27.05 -2.43
N VAL A 114 -16.65 -25.79 -2.00
CA VAL A 114 -17.69 -24.86 -2.46
C VAL A 114 -17.58 -24.63 -3.97
N GLY A 115 -16.37 -24.36 -4.47
CA GLY A 115 -16.10 -24.15 -5.90
C GLY A 115 -16.47 -25.35 -6.76
N PHE A 116 -16.19 -26.56 -6.28
CA PHE A 116 -16.66 -27.79 -6.92
C PHE A 116 -18.19 -27.85 -6.97
N CYS A 117 -18.87 -27.66 -5.84
CA CYS A 117 -20.33 -27.72 -5.79
C CYS A 117 -21.00 -26.65 -6.68
N LYS A 118 -20.41 -25.45 -6.79
CA LYS A 118 -20.88 -24.38 -7.70
C LYS A 118 -20.80 -24.83 -9.16
N LYS A 119 -19.67 -25.42 -9.57
CA LYS A 119 -19.45 -25.90 -10.94
C LYS A 119 -20.42 -27.01 -11.37
N TRP A 120 -20.89 -27.81 -10.42
CA TRP A 120 -21.80 -28.94 -10.67
C TRP A 120 -23.24 -28.69 -10.20
N ASN A 121 -23.61 -27.41 -9.98
CA ASN A 121 -24.96 -26.98 -9.61
C ASN A 121 -25.58 -27.72 -8.40
N CYS A 122 -24.75 -28.12 -7.43
CA CYS A 122 -25.19 -28.83 -6.22
C CYS A 122 -25.64 -27.84 -5.13
N LYS A 123 -26.66 -27.02 -5.41
CA LYS A 123 -27.05 -25.87 -4.57
C LYS A 123 -27.34 -26.25 -3.11
N HIS A 124 -28.17 -27.27 -2.89
CA HIS A 124 -28.53 -27.73 -1.53
C HIS A 124 -27.33 -28.20 -0.69
N GLN A 125 -26.28 -28.69 -1.34
CA GLN A 125 -25.08 -29.13 -0.63
C GLN A 125 -24.25 -27.94 -0.15
N ILE A 126 -24.27 -26.82 -0.87
CA ILE A 126 -23.48 -25.62 -0.55
C ILE A 126 -23.96 -24.98 0.75
N SER A 127 -25.27 -24.85 0.96
CA SER A 127 -25.83 -24.32 2.22
C SER A 127 -25.45 -25.19 3.43
N LYS A 128 -25.39 -26.52 3.26
CA LYS A 128 -24.90 -27.45 4.29
C LYS A 128 -23.41 -27.28 4.56
N ILE A 129 -22.61 -27.11 3.50
CA ILE A 129 -21.16 -26.84 3.62
C ILE A 129 -20.93 -25.52 4.36
N PHE A 130 -21.67 -24.47 4.03
CA PHE A 130 -21.60 -23.19 4.74
C PHE A 130 -22.01 -23.32 6.21
N SER A 131 -23.08 -24.06 6.50
CA SER A 131 -23.49 -24.30 7.89
C SER A 131 -22.39 -24.99 8.70
N ALA A 132 -21.71 -25.99 8.11
CA ALA A 132 -20.59 -26.68 8.74
C ALA A 132 -19.35 -25.76 8.84
N LEU A 133 -19.06 -24.98 7.81
CA LEU A 133 -17.95 -24.05 7.76
C LEU A 133 -18.08 -22.96 8.83
N LEU A 134 -19.28 -22.39 9.00
CA LEU A 134 -19.58 -21.38 10.02
C LEU A 134 -19.57 -21.94 11.45
N ALA A 135 -19.78 -23.24 11.63
CA ALA A 135 -19.64 -23.88 12.94
C ALA A 135 -18.18 -24.02 13.38
N VAL A 136 -17.24 -24.11 12.42
CA VAL A 136 -15.80 -24.24 12.67
C VAL A 136 -15.11 -22.88 12.68
N HIS A 137 -15.40 -22.02 11.69
CA HIS A 137 -14.76 -20.70 11.50
C HIS A 137 -15.75 -19.57 11.79
N SER A 138 -16.30 -19.55 13.00
CA SER A 138 -17.22 -18.49 13.44
C SER A 138 -16.50 -17.17 13.76
N ASP A 139 -15.17 -17.21 13.89
CA ASP A 139 -14.26 -16.11 14.23
C ASP A 139 -13.95 -15.17 13.05
N LYS A 140 -14.27 -15.57 11.82
CA LYS A 140 -13.89 -14.83 10.60
C LYS A 140 -15.11 -14.18 9.94
N PRO A 141 -15.22 -12.84 9.97
CA PRO A 141 -16.31 -12.11 9.31
C PRO A 141 -16.48 -12.44 7.83
N THR A 142 -15.39 -12.65 7.10
CA THR A 142 -15.39 -12.93 5.65
C THR A 142 -16.13 -14.22 5.29
N VAL A 143 -16.12 -15.22 6.19
CA VAL A 143 -16.82 -16.49 5.98
C VAL A 143 -18.33 -16.30 6.09
N TRP A 144 -18.78 -15.49 7.06
CA TRP A 144 -20.18 -15.09 7.22
C TRP A 144 -20.71 -14.35 5.98
N LEU A 145 -19.93 -13.39 5.47
CA LEU A 145 -20.28 -12.66 4.24
C LEU A 145 -20.43 -13.59 3.04
N MET A 146 -19.50 -14.53 2.87
CA MET A 146 -19.54 -15.46 1.74
C MET A 146 -20.77 -16.38 1.80
N ALA A 147 -21.15 -16.82 3.00
CA ALA A 147 -22.36 -17.62 3.21
C ALA A 147 -23.63 -16.82 2.91
N ALA A 148 -23.73 -15.58 3.42
CA ALA A 148 -24.89 -14.72 3.20
C ALA A 148 -25.06 -14.32 1.72
N LYS A 149 -23.95 -13.97 1.03
CA LYS A 149 -23.96 -13.69 -0.42
C LYS A 149 -24.46 -14.88 -1.23
N TRP A 150 -24.02 -16.09 -0.88
CA TRP A 150 -24.49 -17.30 -1.56
C TRP A 150 -26.01 -17.51 -1.42
N GLU A 151 -26.55 -17.36 -0.20
CA GLU A 151 -27.99 -17.52 0.02
C GLU A 151 -28.82 -16.50 -0.77
N MET A 152 -28.32 -15.26 -0.88
CA MET A 152 -28.98 -14.20 -1.63
C MET A 152 -28.93 -14.42 -3.15
N GLU A 153 -27.75 -14.69 -3.71
CA GLU A 153 -27.55 -14.78 -5.16
C GLU A 153 -28.08 -16.10 -5.76
N ASN A 154 -27.94 -17.22 -5.05
CA ASN A 154 -28.15 -18.55 -5.64
C ASN A 154 -29.40 -19.28 -5.16
N ASN A 155 -29.79 -19.06 -3.90
CA ASN A 155 -31.01 -19.61 -3.30
C ASN A 155 -32.17 -18.60 -3.29
N LEU A 156 -31.91 -17.34 -3.65
CA LEU A 156 -32.90 -16.25 -3.73
C LEU A 156 -33.67 -16.02 -2.41
N SER A 157 -33.10 -16.43 -1.27
CA SER A 157 -33.73 -16.33 0.04
C SER A 157 -33.09 -15.21 0.86
N ALA A 158 -33.75 -14.04 0.86
CA ALA A 158 -33.34 -12.91 1.70
C ALA A 158 -33.45 -13.23 3.20
N GLU A 159 -34.43 -14.05 3.60
CA GLU A 159 -34.61 -14.48 4.99
C GLU A 159 -33.46 -15.33 5.50
N SER A 160 -33.00 -16.31 4.71
CA SER A 160 -31.85 -17.15 5.07
C SER A 160 -30.58 -16.32 5.21
N SER A 161 -30.36 -15.37 4.29
CA SER A 161 -29.26 -14.41 4.36
C SER A 161 -29.34 -13.55 5.63
N ARG A 162 -30.53 -13.00 5.95
CA ARG A 162 -30.78 -12.23 7.18
C ARG A 162 -30.48 -13.03 8.44
N HIS A 163 -30.92 -14.29 8.52
CA HIS A 163 -30.60 -15.16 9.65
C HIS A 163 -29.10 -15.38 9.83
N ILE A 164 -28.34 -15.53 8.74
CA ILE A 164 -26.88 -15.65 8.78
C ILE A 164 -26.26 -14.36 9.32
N PHE A 165 -26.67 -13.18 8.84
CA PHE A 165 -26.18 -11.90 9.35
C PHE A 165 -26.50 -11.66 10.82
N LEU A 166 -27.74 -11.91 11.25
CA LEU A 166 -28.14 -11.78 12.65
C LEU A 166 -27.34 -12.73 13.56
N ARG A 167 -27.00 -13.93 13.08
CA ARG A 167 -26.11 -14.83 13.81
C ARG A 167 -24.66 -14.32 13.81
N ALA A 168 -24.18 -13.77 12.70
CA ALA A 168 -22.84 -13.19 12.60
C ALA A 168 -22.65 -12.02 13.59
N LEU A 169 -23.66 -11.16 13.74
CA LEU A 169 -23.64 -10.03 14.68
C LEU A 169 -23.55 -10.47 16.16
N ARG A 170 -23.90 -11.71 16.50
CA ARG A 170 -23.68 -12.25 17.86
C ARG A 170 -22.21 -12.56 18.15
N PHE A 171 -21.43 -12.90 17.12
CA PHE A 171 -20.00 -13.20 17.23
C PHE A 171 -19.13 -11.97 16.96
N HIS A 172 -19.64 -11.03 16.16
CA HIS A 172 -18.90 -9.88 15.66
C HIS A 172 -19.72 -8.59 15.84
N THR A 173 -19.92 -8.20 17.10
CA THR A 173 -20.76 -7.06 17.49
C THR A 173 -20.22 -5.72 17.02
N GLU A 174 -18.91 -5.57 16.79
CA GLU A 174 -18.27 -4.30 16.41
C GLU A 174 -17.73 -4.29 14.96
N SER A 175 -18.02 -5.34 14.18
CA SER A 175 -17.46 -5.47 12.83
C SER A 175 -18.19 -4.58 11.82
N SER A 176 -17.58 -3.45 11.46
CA SER A 176 -18.10 -2.51 10.43
C SER A 176 -18.46 -3.20 9.11
N LEU A 177 -17.64 -4.15 8.68
CA LEU A 177 -17.82 -4.89 7.43
C LEU A 177 -19.14 -5.70 7.40
N ILE A 178 -19.55 -6.28 8.53
CA ILE A 178 -20.77 -7.11 8.60
C ILE A 178 -22.00 -6.22 8.54
N TYR A 179 -21.99 -5.11 9.27
CA TYR A 179 -23.08 -4.14 9.21
C TYR A 179 -23.22 -3.50 7.83
N GLN A 180 -22.12 -3.14 7.17
CA GLN A 180 -22.15 -2.59 5.80
C GLN A 180 -22.79 -3.56 4.81
N GLU A 181 -22.35 -4.82 4.82
CA GLU A 181 -22.87 -5.82 3.87
C GLU A 181 -24.28 -6.27 4.24
N TYR A 182 -24.63 -6.30 5.53
CA TYR A 182 -26.00 -6.58 5.97
C TYR A 182 -26.96 -5.47 5.53
N PHE A 183 -26.57 -4.21 5.74
CA PHE A 183 -27.32 -3.05 5.27
C PHE A 183 -27.50 -3.06 3.74
N ARG A 184 -26.41 -3.34 3.00
CA ARG A 184 -26.46 -3.48 1.54
C ARG A 184 -27.40 -4.60 1.09
N MET A 185 -27.38 -5.74 1.78
CA MET A 185 -28.23 -6.88 1.46
C MET A 185 -29.72 -6.53 1.62
N GLU A 186 -30.11 -5.86 2.70
CA GLU A 186 -31.51 -5.45 2.91
C GLU A 186 -31.96 -4.45 1.85
N LEU A 187 -31.10 -3.51 1.44
CA LEU A 187 -31.40 -2.58 0.34
C LEU A 187 -31.53 -3.29 -1.01
N LEU A 188 -30.66 -4.26 -1.31
CA LEU A 188 -30.78 -5.09 -2.52
C LEU A 188 -32.08 -5.92 -2.53
N ASN A 189 -32.49 -6.44 -1.37
CA ASN A 189 -33.77 -7.14 -1.25
C ASN A 189 -34.96 -6.20 -1.51
N ALA A 190 -34.95 -5.00 -0.95
CA ALA A 190 -35.98 -3.99 -1.20
C ALA A 190 -36.04 -3.59 -2.69
N GLU A 191 -34.89 -3.38 -3.34
CA GLU A 191 -34.83 -3.08 -4.77
C GLU A 191 -35.37 -4.24 -5.63
N LYS A 192 -35.02 -5.48 -5.28
CA LYS A 192 -35.52 -6.67 -5.97
C LYS A 192 -37.04 -6.76 -5.91
N GLN A 193 -37.63 -6.60 -4.72
CA GLN A 193 -39.08 -6.66 -4.55
C GLN A 193 -39.80 -5.52 -5.28
N ARG A 194 -39.20 -4.32 -5.35
CA ARG A 194 -39.72 -3.21 -6.16
C ARG A 194 -39.76 -3.56 -7.66
N LYS A 195 -38.67 -4.13 -8.19
CA LYS A 195 -38.62 -4.55 -9.60
C LYS A 195 -39.66 -5.62 -9.92
N GLU A 196 -39.80 -6.62 -9.05
CA GLU A 196 -40.82 -7.68 -9.21
C GLU A 196 -42.24 -7.09 -9.20
N ARG A 197 -42.53 -6.13 -8.32
CA ARG A 197 -43.81 -5.41 -8.29
C ARG A 197 -44.06 -4.61 -9.57
N GLU A 198 -43.09 -3.84 -10.04
CA GLU A 198 -43.19 -3.06 -11.29
C GLU A 198 -43.43 -3.97 -12.51
N GLU A 199 -42.80 -5.14 -12.54
CA GLU A 199 -42.98 -6.13 -13.61
C GLU A 199 -44.39 -6.75 -13.58
N MET A 200 -44.91 -7.07 -12.39
CA MET A 200 -46.28 -7.59 -12.25
C MET A 200 -47.35 -6.53 -12.55
N GLU A 201 -47.12 -5.27 -12.17
CA GLU A 201 -47.98 -4.14 -12.53
C GLU A 201 -48.01 -3.94 -14.06
N LYS A 202 -46.85 -4.00 -14.74
CA LYS A 202 -46.77 -3.96 -16.20
C LYS A 202 -47.47 -5.14 -16.88
N ALA A 203 -47.44 -6.32 -16.25
CA ALA A 203 -48.10 -7.52 -16.73
C ALA A 203 -49.62 -7.55 -16.47
N LYS A 204 -50.19 -6.54 -15.80
CA LYS A 204 -51.62 -6.46 -15.40
C LYS A 204 -52.10 -7.71 -14.64
N MET A 205 -51.25 -8.30 -13.81
CA MET A 205 -51.64 -9.39 -12.91
C MET A 205 -52.23 -8.81 -11.62
N ASP A 206 -53.23 -9.47 -11.04
CA ASP A 206 -53.88 -9.00 -9.80
C ASP A 206 -52.87 -8.99 -8.63
N LEU A 207 -52.60 -7.80 -8.09
CA LEU A 207 -51.67 -7.56 -6.97
C LEU A 207 -52.24 -8.00 -5.61
N GLY A 208 -53.50 -8.47 -5.57
CA GLY A 208 -54.25 -8.73 -4.36
C GLY A 208 -53.74 -9.90 -3.49
N GLU A 209 -52.89 -10.78 -4.04
CA GLU A 209 -52.39 -11.96 -3.31
C GLU A 209 -50.87 -11.98 -3.05
N ALA A 210 -50.10 -11.01 -3.57
CA ALA A 210 -48.64 -11.09 -3.50
C ALA A 210 -48.03 -10.59 -2.16
N GLY A 211 -48.82 -10.00 -1.26
CA GLY A 211 -48.40 -9.76 0.13
C GLY A 211 -47.10 -8.96 0.31
N TYR A 212 -46.74 -8.08 -0.62
CA TYR A 212 -45.57 -7.22 -0.44
C TYR A 212 -45.84 -6.22 0.67
N LEU A 213 -45.10 -6.36 1.78
CA LEU A 213 -45.14 -5.38 2.86
C LEU A 213 -44.50 -4.08 2.39
N GLU A 214 -45.27 -3.00 2.34
CA GLU A 214 -44.80 -1.66 1.95
C GLU A 214 -43.58 -1.22 2.79
N SER A 215 -43.48 -1.67 4.04
CA SER A 215 -42.33 -1.48 4.93
C SER A 215 -41.01 -2.04 4.38
N ILE A 216 -41.06 -3.18 3.68
CA ILE A 216 -39.88 -3.78 3.03
C ILE A 216 -39.51 -2.96 1.78
N LEU A 217 -40.51 -2.48 1.03
CA LEU A 217 -40.29 -1.67 -0.16
C LEU A 217 -39.64 -0.33 0.18
N VAL A 218 -40.04 0.33 1.27
CA VAL A 218 -39.44 1.58 1.74
C VAL A 218 -38.01 1.37 2.29
N GLY A 219 -37.63 0.12 2.60
CA GLY A 219 -36.32 -0.19 3.16
C GLY A 219 -36.25 0.01 4.68
N GLU A 220 -37.39 -0.07 5.39
CA GLU A 220 -37.43 0.11 6.85
C GLU A 220 -36.53 -0.87 7.60
N LEU A 221 -36.39 -2.10 7.07
CA LEU A 221 -35.45 -3.09 7.61
C LEU A 221 -34.01 -2.59 7.54
N ALA A 222 -33.60 -1.96 6.43
CA ALA A 222 -32.28 -1.32 6.34
C ALA A 222 -32.14 -0.18 7.36
N GLY A 223 -33.22 0.58 7.62
CA GLY A 223 -33.27 1.58 8.70
C GLY A 223 -33.09 0.98 10.10
N VAL A 224 -33.68 -0.18 10.39
CA VAL A 224 -33.46 -0.91 11.65
C VAL A 224 -32.00 -1.36 11.77
N VAL A 225 -31.43 -1.92 10.69
CA VAL A 225 -30.01 -2.30 10.66
C VAL A 225 -29.14 -1.08 10.93
N TYR A 226 -29.40 0.04 10.26
CA TYR A 226 -28.68 1.29 10.47
C TYR A 226 -28.73 1.74 11.94
N ARG A 227 -29.93 1.82 12.55
CA ARG A 227 -30.05 2.20 13.98
C ARG A 227 -29.28 1.27 14.90
N SER A 228 -29.30 -0.03 14.64
CA SER A 228 -28.51 -1.01 15.41
C SER A 228 -27.00 -0.85 15.21
N ALA A 229 -26.58 -0.51 13.98
CA ALA A 229 -25.18 -0.32 13.62
C ALA A 229 -24.59 0.93 14.28
N VAL A 230 -25.36 2.02 14.32
CA VAL A 230 -24.96 3.28 14.97
C VAL A 230 -24.84 3.14 16.48
N GLN A 231 -25.65 2.28 17.11
CA GLN A 231 -25.51 1.97 18.54
C GLN A 231 -24.24 1.15 18.83
N ALA A 232 -23.87 0.23 17.92
CA ALA A 232 -22.74 -0.66 18.10
C ALA A 232 -21.39 -0.04 17.71
N ILE A 233 -21.35 0.79 16.67
CA ILE A 233 -20.12 1.36 16.10
C ILE A 233 -20.21 2.89 16.11
N GLN A 234 -19.30 3.53 16.84
CA GLN A 234 -19.17 4.98 16.89
C GLN A 234 -18.19 5.48 15.83
N GLY A 235 -18.52 6.59 15.15
CA GLY A 235 -17.62 7.31 14.25
C GLY A 235 -18.29 7.79 12.97
N ALA A 236 -17.95 9.00 12.51
CA ALA A 236 -18.56 9.58 11.32
C ALA A 236 -18.20 8.79 10.05
N GLN A 237 -16.98 8.27 9.95
CA GLN A 237 -16.52 7.49 8.78
C GLN A 237 -17.43 6.28 8.51
N PHE A 238 -17.92 5.63 9.56
CA PHE A 238 -18.83 4.51 9.41
C PHE A 238 -20.22 4.94 8.90
N HIS A 239 -20.77 6.03 9.44
CA HIS A 239 -22.00 6.64 8.93
C HIS A 239 -21.88 7.05 7.45
N LEU A 240 -20.74 7.63 7.07
CA LEU A 240 -20.43 7.99 5.69
C LEU A 240 -20.36 6.77 4.76
N SER A 241 -19.83 5.64 5.26
CA SER A 241 -19.81 4.39 4.49
C SER A 241 -21.23 3.88 4.21
N LEU A 242 -22.13 3.91 5.20
CA LEU A 242 -23.53 3.50 5.03
C LEU A 242 -24.29 4.47 4.13
N LEU A 243 -24.01 5.77 4.23
CA LEU A 243 -24.58 6.78 3.34
C LEU A 243 -24.14 6.59 1.88
N SER A 244 -22.87 6.22 1.66
CA SER A 244 -22.37 5.91 0.31
C SER A 244 -23.10 4.73 -0.31
N ILE A 245 -23.39 3.69 0.47
CA ILE A 245 -24.19 2.54 0.04
C ILE A 245 -25.62 2.98 -0.23
N ALA A 246 -26.23 3.77 0.65
CA ALA A 246 -27.61 4.24 0.46
C ALA A 246 -27.77 5.06 -0.83
N LYS A 247 -26.77 5.89 -1.19
CA LYS A 247 -26.77 6.69 -2.43
C LYS A 247 -26.80 5.87 -3.71
N GLU A 248 -26.40 4.59 -3.68
CA GLU A 248 -26.52 3.69 -4.83
C GLU A 248 -27.99 3.39 -5.19
N PHE A 249 -28.94 3.66 -4.27
CA PHE A 249 -30.35 3.32 -4.41
C PHE A 249 -31.24 4.58 -4.45
N ASN A 250 -32.05 4.73 -5.50
CA ASN A 250 -32.86 5.93 -5.73
C ASN A 250 -33.98 6.14 -4.69
N PHE A 251 -34.45 5.08 -4.05
CA PHE A 251 -35.59 5.10 -3.13
C PHE A 251 -35.22 5.41 -1.68
N THR A 252 -33.93 5.47 -1.35
CA THR A 252 -33.45 5.64 0.03
C THR A 252 -33.36 7.11 0.45
N LYS A 253 -33.97 8.06 -0.28
CA LYS A 253 -33.83 9.50 -0.04
C LYS A 253 -34.17 9.90 1.40
N ASP A 254 -35.20 9.29 2.00
CA ASP A 254 -35.58 9.60 3.37
C ASP A 254 -34.62 9.00 4.39
N LEU A 255 -34.12 7.79 4.13
CA LEU A 255 -33.03 7.18 4.92
C LEU A 255 -31.72 7.99 4.82
N GLN A 256 -31.40 8.55 3.64
CA GLN A 256 -30.26 9.44 3.46
C GLN A 256 -30.40 10.72 4.30
N LYS A 257 -31.60 11.31 4.38
CA LYS A 257 -31.87 12.47 5.26
C LYS A 257 -31.73 12.11 6.73
N GLU A 258 -32.23 10.95 7.15
CA GLU A 258 -32.07 10.44 8.52
C GLU A 258 -30.59 10.29 8.88
N ILE A 259 -29.79 9.64 8.01
CA ILE A 259 -28.34 9.48 8.21
C ILE A 259 -27.62 10.83 8.28
N LEU A 260 -27.99 11.79 7.44
CA LEU A 260 -27.40 13.14 7.45
C LEU A 260 -27.72 13.90 8.75
N SER A 261 -28.96 13.79 9.25
CA SER A 261 -29.38 14.41 10.50
C SER A 261 -28.68 13.78 11.72
N ASP A 262 -28.52 12.46 11.72
CA ASP A 262 -27.74 11.75 12.74
C ASP A 262 -26.26 12.14 12.71
N LEU A 263 -25.67 12.26 11.53
CA LEU A 263 -24.28 12.68 11.35
C LEU A 263 -24.06 14.09 11.92
N GLN A 264 -24.96 15.03 11.65
CA GLN A 264 -24.91 16.38 12.18
C GLN A 264 -25.13 16.45 13.70
N SER A 265 -26.04 15.65 14.25
CA SER A 265 -26.37 15.70 15.68
C SER A 265 -25.35 14.94 16.56
N ARG A 266 -24.86 13.79 16.11
CA ARG A 266 -23.97 12.91 16.89
C ARG A 266 -22.49 13.14 16.62
N HIS A 267 -22.14 13.59 15.42
CA HIS A 267 -20.76 13.78 14.98
C HIS A 267 -20.47 15.21 14.53
N ALA A 268 -21.13 16.20 15.15
CA ALA A 268 -20.89 17.63 14.93
C ALA A 268 -19.42 18.04 15.17
N GLN A 269 -18.70 17.31 16.03
CA GLN A 269 -17.33 17.60 16.42
C GLN A 269 -16.29 16.85 15.55
N ASP A 270 -16.73 16.00 14.61
CA ASP A 270 -15.83 15.21 13.76
C ASP A 270 -15.51 15.96 12.45
N PRO A 271 -14.23 16.25 12.15
CA PRO A 271 -13.82 16.90 10.91
C PRO A 271 -14.32 16.22 9.62
N PHE A 272 -14.48 14.89 9.62
CA PHE A 272 -14.93 14.14 8.45
C PHE A 272 -16.41 14.38 8.11
N THR A 273 -17.24 14.67 9.11
CA THR A 273 -18.64 15.07 8.93
C THR A 273 -18.73 16.35 8.09
N TRP A 274 -17.90 17.34 8.43
CA TRP A 274 -17.89 18.64 7.77
C TRP A 274 -17.29 18.58 6.36
N ASP A 275 -16.20 17.81 6.17
CA ASP A 275 -15.66 17.56 4.83
C ASP A 275 -16.73 16.96 3.92
N PHE A 276 -17.46 15.95 4.39
CA PHE A 276 -18.51 15.34 3.60
C PHE A 276 -19.65 16.31 3.25
N MET A 277 -20.13 17.11 4.22
CA MET A 277 -21.15 18.13 3.95
C MET A 277 -20.68 19.16 2.92
N ALA A 278 -19.43 19.62 3.03
CA ALA A 278 -18.84 20.55 2.09
C ALA A 278 -18.69 19.91 0.69
N GLN A 279 -18.32 18.63 0.60
CA GLN A 279 -18.26 17.90 -0.67
C GLN A 279 -19.63 17.63 -1.28
N GLN A 280 -20.68 17.47 -0.47
CA GLN A 280 -22.04 17.29 -0.94
C GLN A 280 -22.55 18.53 -1.69
N GLU A 281 -22.30 19.73 -1.18
CA GLU A 281 -22.64 20.98 -1.87
C GLU A 281 -21.98 21.12 -3.25
N LEU A 282 -20.80 20.53 -3.42
CA LEU A 282 -20.11 20.48 -4.72
C LEU A 282 -20.74 19.47 -5.69
N ALA A 283 -21.41 18.45 -5.16
CA ALA A 283 -22.06 17.38 -5.93
C ALA A 283 -23.54 17.67 -6.23
N SER A 284 -24.15 18.65 -5.56
CA SER A 284 -25.53 19.08 -5.79
C SER A 284 -25.79 19.37 -7.28
N GLU A 285 -26.92 18.88 -7.79
CA GLU A 285 -27.32 19.05 -9.19
C GLU A 285 -27.39 20.53 -9.58
N PRO A 286 -27.05 20.89 -10.83
CA PRO A 286 -27.29 22.24 -11.33
C PRO A 286 -28.79 22.56 -11.25
N LEU A 287 -29.12 23.80 -10.86
CA LEU A 287 -30.51 24.26 -10.83
C LEU A 287 -31.19 24.04 -12.20
N PRO A 288 -32.52 23.79 -12.24
CA PRO A 288 -33.26 23.48 -13.48
C PRO A 288 -33.17 24.54 -14.59
N SER A 289 -32.63 25.72 -14.32
CA SER A 289 -32.43 26.78 -15.31
C SER A 289 -31.21 26.56 -16.24
N ALA A 290 -30.48 25.46 -16.09
CA ALA A 290 -29.22 25.20 -16.81
C ALA A 290 -29.37 24.47 -18.16
N GLU A 291 -30.58 24.24 -18.66
CA GLU A 291 -30.80 23.53 -19.93
C GLU A 291 -30.32 24.32 -21.16
N TYR A 292 -30.06 25.63 -21.02
CA TYR A 292 -29.43 26.48 -22.06
C TYR A 292 -28.30 27.37 -21.51
N SER A 293 -27.31 26.80 -20.83
CA SER A 293 -26.20 27.57 -20.24
C SER A 293 -24.92 27.56 -21.10
N SER A 294 -24.48 28.74 -21.55
CA SER A 294 -23.16 28.98 -22.16
C SER A 294 -21.99 28.46 -21.29
N LYS A 295 -20.80 28.25 -21.89
CA LYS A 295 -19.58 27.83 -21.16
C LYS A 295 -19.26 28.75 -19.96
N LYS A 296 -19.63 30.02 -20.04
CA LYS A 296 -19.45 31.03 -18.96
C LYS A 296 -20.42 30.79 -17.81
N ALA A 297 -21.69 30.49 -18.09
CA ALA A 297 -22.68 30.23 -17.05
C ALA A 297 -22.42 28.91 -16.27
N LYS A 298 -21.81 27.90 -16.92
CA LYS A 298 -21.31 26.69 -16.22
C LYS A 298 -20.13 26.99 -15.29
N ALA A 299 -19.25 27.91 -15.66
CA ALA A 299 -18.13 28.34 -14.83
C ALA A 299 -18.60 29.13 -13.60
N THR A 300 -19.61 30.02 -13.77
CA THR A 300 -20.18 30.78 -12.66
C THR A 300 -20.97 29.92 -11.67
N ASP A 301 -21.69 28.89 -12.15
CA ASP A 301 -22.37 27.94 -11.26
C ASP A 301 -21.37 27.12 -10.44
N MET A 302 -20.28 26.67 -11.06
CA MET A 302 -19.19 25.99 -10.36
C MET A 302 -18.53 26.87 -9.29
N LEU A 303 -18.29 28.16 -9.59
CA LEU A 303 -17.75 29.11 -8.61
C LEU A 303 -18.68 29.27 -7.39
N ARG A 304 -19.99 29.38 -7.61
CA ARG A 304 -20.98 29.45 -6.53
C ARG A 304 -20.98 28.20 -5.65
N LYS A 305 -20.87 27.01 -6.27
CA LYS A 305 -20.77 25.74 -5.52
C LYS A 305 -19.50 25.66 -4.69
N GLU A 306 -18.36 26.10 -5.24
CA GLU A 306 -17.10 26.14 -4.50
C GLU A 306 -17.11 27.19 -3.38
N GLU A 307 -17.80 28.30 -3.56
CA GLU A 307 -17.99 29.29 -2.50
C GLU A 307 -18.85 28.75 -1.35
N ARG A 308 -19.96 28.05 -1.66
CA ARG A 308 -20.78 27.37 -0.63
C ARG A 308 -20.00 26.32 0.13
N CYS A 309 -19.24 25.50 -0.58
CA CYS A 309 -18.34 24.53 0.02
C CYS A 309 -17.33 25.19 0.98
N SER A 310 -16.70 26.28 0.55
CA SER A 310 -15.73 27.02 1.36
C SER A 310 -16.39 27.64 2.60
N LYS A 311 -17.61 28.16 2.47
CA LYS A 311 -18.38 28.69 3.61
C LYS A 311 -18.66 27.61 4.65
N ILE A 312 -19.00 26.39 4.23
CA ILE A 312 -19.20 25.27 5.16
C ILE A 312 -17.90 24.96 5.91
N TYR A 313 -16.77 24.93 5.20
CA TYR A 313 -15.46 24.77 5.84
C TYR A 313 -15.15 25.91 6.82
N GLU A 314 -15.43 27.17 6.47
CA GLU A 314 -15.23 28.31 7.37
C GLU A 314 -16.12 28.23 8.62
N THR A 315 -17.40 27.89 8.48
CA THR A 315 -18.29 27.68 9.64
C THR A 315 -17.85 26.51 10.51
N ALA A 316 -17.28 25.47 9.89
CA ALA A 316 -16.73 24.36 10.63
C ALA A 316 -15.45 24.77 11.37
N LEU A 317 -14.61 25.62 10.79
CA LEU A 317 -13.39 26.11 11.44
C LEU A 317 -13.67 27.09 12.59
N GLU A 318 -14.78 27.84 12.53
CA GLU A 318 -15.27 28.66 13.65
C GLU A 318 -15.67 27.81 14.87
N SER A 319 -16.22 26.61 14.63
CA SER A 319 -16.62 25.68 15.69
C SER A 319 -15.55 24.66 16.07
N LEU A 320 -14.68 24.29 15.13
CA LEU A 320 -13.65 23.24 15.21
C LEU A 320 -12.33 23.73 14.59
N ASN A 321 -11.63 24.62 15.28
CA ASN A 321 -10.29 25.04 14.89
C ASN A 321 -9.24 23.96 15.23
N THR A 322 -9.25 22.85 14.48
CA THR A 322 -8.35 21.70 14.67
C THR A 322 -7.48 21.46 13.44
N GLU A 323 -6.28 20.93 13.65
CA GLU A 323 -5.34 20.57 12.58
C GLU A 323 -5.94 19.63 11.50
N PRO A 324 -6.68 18.56 11.85
CA PRO A 324 -7.30 17.70 10.83
C PRO A 324 -8.31 18.43 9.96
N MET A 325 -9.06 19.39 10.52
CA MET A 325 -10.06 20.15 9.78
C MET A 325 -9.42 21.11 8.76
N TRP A 326 -8.33 21.78 9.16
CA TRP A 326 -7.51 22.58 8.24
C TRP A 326 -6.88 21.72 7.14
N ASN A 327 -6.39 20.52 7.48
CA ASN A 327 -5.83 19.59 6.51
C ASN A 327 -6.88 19.16 5.47
N LEU A 328 -8.10 18.82 5.90
CA LEU A 328 -9.20 18.46 4.99
C LEU A 328 -9.60 19.64 4.10
N TYR A 329 -9.71 20.85 4.67
CA TYR A 329 -10.01 22.06 3.90
C TYR A 329 -8.95 22.33 2.83
N ILE A 330 -7.65 22.30 3.19
CA ILE A 330 -6.54 22.52 2.26
C ILE A 330 -6.52 21.44 1.16
N VAL A 331 -6.70 20.18 1.52
CA VAL A 331 -6.74 19.07 0.55
C VAL A 331 -7.89 19.26 -0.43
N SER A 332 -9.08 19.65 0.03
CA SER A 332 -10.23 19.91 -0.83
C SER A 332 -9.97 21.05 -1.82
N CYS A 333 -9.40 22.17 -1.35
CA CYS A 333 -9.01 23.32 -2.18
C CYS A 333 -7.94 22.92 -3.20
N ARG A 334 -6.95 22.13 -2.80
CA ARG A 334 -5.86 21.65 -3.66
C ARG A 334 -6.37 20.70 -4.76
N GLN A 335 -7.26 19.76 -4.43
CA GLN A 335 -7.89 18.89 -5.42
C GLN A 335 -8.63 19.69 -6.48
N ARG A 336 -9.26 20.82 -6.11
CA ARG A 336 -9.94 21.71 -7.05
C ARG A 336 -8.98 22.51 -7.90
N TYR A 337 -7.89 23.02 -7.33
CA TYR A 337 -6.83 23.72 -8.07
C TYR A 337 -6.19 22.83 -9.14
N LYS A 338 -5.92 21.55 -8.83
CA LYS A 338 -5.32 20.60 -9.79
C LYS A 338 -6.25 20.19 -10.94
N ARG A 339 -7.56 20.48 -10.90
CA ARG A 339 -8.48 20.14 -12.00
C ARG A 339 -8.22 21.01 -13.22
N LYS A 340 -8.04 20.36 -14.38
CA LYS A 340 -7.90 21.03 -15.69
C LYS A 340 -9.11 21.93 -15.93
N THR A 341 -8.86 23.23 -16.09
CA THR A 341 -9.89 24.25 -16.21
C THR A 341 -9.56 25.17 -17.38
N ASN A 342 -10.53 25.38 -18.27
CA ASN A 342 -10.35 26.20 -19.48
C ASN A 342 -10.55 27.71 -19.22
N SER A 343 -11.20 28.08 -18.10
CA SER A 343 -11.36 29.49 -17.68
C SER A 343 -10.18 29.95 -16.85
N LYS A 344 -9.54 31.05 -17.26
CA LYS A 344 -8.43 31.68 -16.52
C LYS A 344 -8.89 32.27 -15.19
N GLU A 345 -10.04 32.95 -15.17
CA GLU A 345 -10.64 33.56 -13.97
C GLU A 345 -10.92 32.51 -12.88
N LEU A 346 -11.45 31.35 -13.29
CA LEU A 346 -11.78 30.27 -12.35
C LEU A 346 -10.51 29.62 -11.78
N LYS A 347 -9.45 29.49 -12.59
CA LYS A 347 -8.15 29.00 -12.13
C LYS A 347 -7.52 29.95 -11.11
N GLN A 348 -7.56 31.26 -11.38
CA GLN A 348 -7.05 32.28 -10.47
C GLN A 348 -7.82 32.29 -9.15
N MET A 349 -9.15 32.23 -9.18
CA MET A 349 -9.96 32.22 -7.95
C MET A 349 -9.71 30.98 -7.08
N ARG A 350 -9.49 29.81 -7.69
CA ARG A 350 -9.10 28.61 -6.95
C ARG A 350 -7.71 28.73 -6.33
N GLN A 351 -6.78 29.40 -7.01
CA GLN A 351 -5.43 29.65 -6.50
C GLN A 351 -5.47 30.59 -5.30
N GLU A 352 -6.13 31.74 -5.43
CA GLU A 352 -6.28 32.71 -4.34
C GLU A 352 -6.92 32.06 -3.11
N ARG A 353 -7.96 31.24 -3.30
CA ARG A 353 -8.60 30.51 -2.21
C ARG A 353 -7.67 29.51 -1.52
N LEU A 354 -6.90 28.75 -2.28
CA LEU A 354 -5.93 27.80 -1.73
C LEU A 354 -4.87 28.51 -0.88
N PHE A 355 -4.35 29.63 -1.37
CA PHE A 355 -3.34 30.41 -0.66
C PHE A 355 -3.90 31.14 0.56
N GLN A 356 -5.14 31.65 0.48
CA GLN A 356 -5.86 32.15 1.64
C GLN A 356 -6.08 31.06 2.70
N ALA A 357 -6.42 29.84 2.28
CA ALA A 357 -6.57 28.71 3.20
C ALA A 357 -5.24 28.39 3.93
N TYR A 358 -4.11 28.36 3.21
CA TYR A 358 -2.79 28.20 3.83
C TYR A 358 -2.44 29.33 4.80
N ARG A 359 -2.68 30.60 4.43
CA ARG A 359 -2.42 31.76 5.29
C ARG A 359 -3.27 31.72 6.56
N LYS A 360 -4.57 31.49 6.46
CA LYS A 360 -5.46 31.37 7.63
C LYS A 360 -5.07 30.19 8.52
N ALA A 361 -4.67 29.05 7.94
CA ALA A 361 -4.18 27.89 8.70
C ALA A 361 -2.85 28.16 9.43
N HIS A 362 -1.97 28.99 8.83
CA HIS A 362 -0.75 29.48 9.48
C HIS A 362 -1.09 30.40 10.66
N GLU A 363 -1.93 31.42 10.44
CA GLU A 363 -2.37 32.38 11.48
C GLU A 363 -3.05 31.67 12.66
N ALA A 364 -3.85 30.63 12.38
CA ALA A 364 -4.49 29.80 13.40
C ALA A 364 -3.51 28.88 14.16
N ASN A 365 -2.22 28.86 13.79
CA ASN A 365 -1.23 27.93 14.29
C ASN A 365 -1.64 26.45 14.13
N MET A 366 -2.25 26.07 13.00
CA MET A 366 -2.71 24.68 12.74
C MET A 366 -2.11 24.01 11.50
N LEU A 367 -1.23 24.68 10.73
CA LEU A 367 -0.58 24.08 9.56
C LEU A 367 0.59 23.11 9.90
N THR A 368 0.57 21.92 9.29
CA THR A 368 1.60 20.88 9.49
C THR A 368 2.85 21.11 8.64
N GLU A 369 3.97 20.49 9.03
CA GLU A 369 5.24 20.55 8.29
C GLU A 369 5.08 20.10 6.82
N GLU A 370 4.39 18.99 6.58
CA GLU A 370 4.12 18.49 5.23
C GLU A 370 3.36 19.51 4.38
N LYS A 371 2.39 20.23 4.97
CA LYS A 371 1.60 21.23 4.27
C LYS A 371 2.37 22.51 3.97
N TYR A 372 3.33 22.92 4.81
CA TYR A 372 4.26 24.00 4.43
C TYR A 372 5.10 23.61 3.22
N MET A 373 5.62 22.38 3.18
CA MET A 373 6.41 21.89 2.04
C MET A 373 5.57 21.85 0.75
N GLU A 374 4.31 21.41 0.85
CA GLU A 374 3.37 21.46 -0.27
C GLU A 374 3.11 22.88 -0.75
N TRP A 375 2.89 23.82 0.18
CA TRP A 375 2.64 25.22 -0.13
C TRP A 375 3.84 25.90 -0.81
N ILE A 376 5.05 25.70 -0.27
CA ILE A 376 6.30 26.22 -0.83
C ILE A 376 6.52 25.65 -2.24
N SER A 377 6.30 24.35 -2.45
CA SER A 377 6.43 23.73 -3.77
C SER A 377 5.42 24.29 -4.79
N GLU A 378 4.20 24.63 -4.36
CA GLU A 378 3.18 25.22 -5.23
C GLU A 378 3.50 26.66 -5.60
N LEU A 379 4.01 27.44 -4.66
CA LEU A 379 4.48 28.80 -4.92
C LEU A 379 5.71 28.82 -5.86
N MET A 380 6.65 27.89 -5.66
CA MET A 380 7.81 27.72 -6.55
C MET A 380 7.40 27.44 -8.01
N ALA A 381 6.32 26.68 -8.24
CA ALA A 381 5.82 26.40 -9.58
C ALA A 381 5.20 27.62 -10.27
N LEU A 382 4.76 28.62 -9.50
CA LEU A 382 4.21 29.88 -10.01
C LEU A 382 5.27 30.96 -10.21
N GLY A 383 6.41 30.85 -9.51
CA GLY A 383 7.50 31.82 -9.59
C GLY A 383 7.29 33.10 -8.77
N GLU A 384 6.38 33.10 -7.80
CA GLU A 384 6.12 34.25 -6.92
C GLU A 384 7.16 34.33 -5.79
N VAL A 385 8.30 34.99 -6.06
CA VAL A 385 9.48 35.04 -5.18
C VAL A 385 9.15 35.51 -3.76
N ASP A 386 8.46 36.64 -3.60
CA ASP A 386 8.21 37.24 -2.28
C ASP A 386 7.35 36.35 -1.38
N SER A 387 6.28 35.77 -1.94
CA SER A 387 5.41 34.85 -1.20
C SER A 387 6.11 33.54 -0.82
N ILE A 388 7.09 33.08 -1.61
CA ILE A 388 7.91 31.90 -1.27
C ILE A 388 8.76 32.21 -0.04
N VAL A 389 9.42 33.38 -0.01
CA VAL A 389 10.27 33.79 1.11
C VAL A 389 9.44 33.90 2.39
N GLU A 390 8.28 34.56 2.34
CA GLU A 390 7.36 34.67 3.47
C GLU A 390 6.90 33.31 3.99
N ALA A 391 6.46 32.40 3.10
CA ALA A 391 6.01 31.07 3.49
C ALA A 391 7.13 30.24 4.14
N CYS A 392 8.37 30.35 3.64
CA CYS A 392 9.53 29.69 4.23
C CYS A 392 9.89 30.27 5.62
N GLU A 393 9.80 31.59 5.78
CA GLU A 393 9.98 32.26 7.07
C GLU A 393 8.94 31.80 8.10
N TRP A 394 7.67 31.77 7.70
CA TRP A 394 6.57 31.29 8.54
C TRP A 394 6.76 29.83 8.96
N ALA A 395 7.18 28.95 8.03
CA ALA A 395 7.44 27.55 8.31
C ALA A 395 8.57 27.36 9.35
N THR A 396 9.68 28.07 9.16
CA THR A 396 10.87 27.96 10.01
C THR A 396 10.71 28.63 11.37
N LYS A 397 9.94 29.73 11.48
CA LYS A 397 9.58 30.34 12.78
C LYS A 397 8.74 29.40 13.64
N ARG A 398 7.78 28.71 13.02
CA ARG A 398 6.92 27.75 13.72
C ARG A 398 7.65 26.46 14.11
N TYR A 399 8.35 25.86 13.16
CA TYR A 399 9.07 24.61 13.35
C TYR A 399 10.57 24.87 13.37
N SER A 400 11.01 25.66 14.35
CA SER A 400 12.39 26.14 14.46
C SER A 400 13.44 25.02 14.61
N GLN A 401 13.04 23.83 15.05
CA GLN A 401 13.90 22.66 15.18
C GLN A 401 13.87 21.70 13.98
N SER A 402 13.00 21.90 12.99
CA SER A 402 12.92 20.98 11.85
C SER A 402 14.04 21.24 10.84
N ALA A 403 15.01 20.31 10.80
CA ALA A 403 16.08 20.34 9.80
C ALA A 403 15.54 20.32 8.35
N ALA A 404 14.42 19.63 8.09
CA ALA A 404 13.88 19.50 6.74
C ALA A 404 13.33 20.83 6.20
N LEU A 405 12.59 21.58 7.03
CA LEU A 405 12.08 22.91 6.66
C LEU A 405 13.19 23.93 6.48
N TRP A 406 14.21 23.90 7.34
CA TRP A 406 15.37 24.77 7.18
C TRP A 406 16.18 24.46 5.91
N ARG A 407 16.37 23.17 5.57
CA ARG A 407 16.94 22.78 4.28
C ARG A 407 16.12 23.31 3.11
N ALA A 408 14.80 23.09 3.16
CA ALA A 408 13.90 23.56 2.11
C ALA A 408 13.98 25.08 1.94
N ARG A 409 13.92 25.86 3.04
CA ARG A 409 14.09 27.33 3.02
C ARG A 409 15.42 27.74 2.41
N LEU A 410 16.52 27.13 2.82
CA LEU A 410 17.84 27.51 2.30
C LEU A 410 18.00 27.12 0.83
N GLU A 411 17.59 25.91 0.43
CA GLU A 411 17.64 25.46 -0.96
C GLU A 411 16.73 26.28 -1.89
N THR A 412 15.56 26.72 -1.42
CA THR A 412 14.67 27.60 -2.21
C THR A 412 15.29 28.99 -2.36
N LEU A 413 15.83 29.57 -1.30
CA LEU A 413 16.52 30.85 -1.37
C LEU A 413 17.77 30.78 -2.27
N LEU A 414 18.49 29.65 -2.28
CA LEU A 414 19.60 29.41 -3.19
C LEU A 414 19.16 29.41 -4.66
N LYS A 415 18.05 28.75 -4.98
CA LYS A 415 17.49 28.73 -6.35
C LYS A 415 17.01 30.11 -6.79
N LEU A 416 16.54 30.93 -5.84
CA LEU A 416 16.02 32.27 -6.09
C LEU A 416 17.13 33.34 -6.11
N CYS A 417 18.37 32.99 -5.78
CA CYS A 417 19.54 33.88 -5.73
C CYS A 417 19.31 35.15 -4.89
N THR A 418 18.57 35.05 -3.79
CA THR A 418 18.29 36.21 -2.93
C THR A 418 19.54 36.64 -2.14
N THR A 419 19.67 37.93 -1.84
CA THR A 419 20.85 38.50 -1.16
C THR A 419 20.84 38.33 0.35
N ALA A 420 19.68 38.04 0.96
CA ALA A 420 19.51 37.91 2.41
C ALA A 420 19.90 36.53 2.98
N VAL A 421 20.46 35.62 2.16
CA VAL A 421 20.75 34.23 2.53
C VAL A 421 21.73 34.13 3.72
N ASP A 422 22.71 35.04 3.81
CA ASP A 422 23.67 35.06 4.91
C ASP A 422 23.00 35.31 6.27
N GLU A 423 22.02 36.22 6.35
CA GLU A 423 21.27 36.49 7.59
C GLU A 423 20.43 35.28 8.02
N VAL A 424 19.84 34.57 7.04
CA VAL A 424 19.07 33.35 7.28
C VAL A 424 19.95 32.22 7.81
N PHE A 425 21.20 32.11 7.36
CA PHE A 425 22.15 31.16 7.93
C PHE A 425 22.46 31.48 9.39
N GLU A 426 22.70 32.75 9.73
CA GLU A 426 22.96 33.16 11.12
C GLU A 426 21.74 32.93 12.03
N GLU A 427 20.52 33.09 11.51
CA GLU A 427 19.28 32.71 12.21
C GLU A 427 19.22 31.20 12.44
N ALA A 428 19.48 30.39 11.41
CA ALA A 428 19.46 28.93 11.51
C ALA A 428 20.46 28.40 12.55
N PHE A 429 21.70 28.92 12.58
CA PHE A 429 22.71 28.47 13.54
C PHE A 429 22.34 28.77 15.00
N LYS A 430 21.45 29.73 15.28
CA LYS A 430 20.94 29.98 16.64
C LYS A 430 19.96 28.90 17.11
N HIS A 431 19.25 28.26 16.18
CA HIS A 431 18.21 27.27 16.51
C HIS A 431 18.73 25.83 16.60
N PHE A 432 19.83 25.50 15.91
CA PHE A 432 20.38 24.15 15.91
C PHE A 432 21.56 23.99 16.86
N LYS A 433 21.59 22.86 17.57
CA LYS A 433 22.78 22.43 18.31
C LYS A 433 23.86 21.98 17.33
N LEU A 434 25.12 22.03 17.77
CA LEU A 434 26.30 21.70 16.95
C LEU A 434 26.19 20.32 16.24
N LYS A 435 25.57 19.32 16.89
CA LYS A 435 25.39 17.96 16.34
C LYS A 435 24.46 17.91 15.12
N ASP A 436 23.45 18.76 15.08
CA ASP A 436 22.44 18.76 14.02
C ASP A 436 22.78 19.78 12.92
N SER A 437 23.88 20.52 13.06
CA SER A 437 24.25 21.62 12.17
C SER A 437 24.98 21.18 10.89
N ALA A 438 25.34 19.91 10.74
CA ALA A 438 26.13 19.42 9.60
C ALA A 438 25.50 19.73 8.24
N PHE A 439 24.17 19.69 8.15
CA PHE A 439 23.48 20.04 6.91
C PHE A 439 23.52 21.55 6.62
N LEU A 440 23.48 22.41 7.66
CA LEU A 440 23.57 23.86 7.48
C LEU A 440 24.94 24.24 6.91
N TRP A 441 26.01 23.62 7.42
CA TRP A 441 27.35 23.80 6.90
C TRP A 441 27.49 23.35 5.44
N ALA A 442 26.93 22.19 5.09
CA ALA A 442 26.96 21.70 3.71
C ALA A 442 26.27 22.66 2.74
N ILE A 443 25.11 23.20 3.12
CA ILE A 443 24.37 24.15 2.28
C ILE A 443 25.06 25.53 2.23
N LYS A 444 25.63 26.00 3.35
CA LYS A 444 26.40 27.27 3.41
C LYS A 444 27.64 27.22 2.53
N VAL A 445 28.32 26.07 2.50
CA VAL A 445 29.46 25.84 1.62
C VAL A 445 29.02 25.85 0.15
N GLN A 446 27.98 25.10 -0.21
CA GLN A 446 27.43 25.11 -1.58
C GLN A 446 27.02 26.52 -2.02
N TYR A 447 26.40 27.31 -1.14
CA TYR A 447 26.10 28.71 -1.40
C TYR A 447 27.36 29.51 -1.71
N SER A 448 28.38 29.38 -0.88
CA SER A 448 29.63 30.10 -1.05
C SER A 448 30.40 29.68 -2.30
N GLU A 449 30.25 28.43 -2.76
CA GLU A 449 30.82 27.98 -4.04
C GLU A 449 30.13 28.64 -5.25
N ILE A 450 28.83 28.92 -5.14
CA ILE A 450 28.03 29.51 -6.22
C ILE A 450 28.16 31.03 -6.26
N THR A 451 28.21 31.69 -5.09
CA THR A 451 28.06 33.15 -4.98
C THR A 451 29.30 33.88 -4.48
N LYS A 452 30.17 33.23 -3.70
CA LYS A 452 31.36 33.86 -3.11
C LYS A 452 32.62 33.42 -3.87
N GLY A 453 33.66 34.25 -3.82
CA GLY A 453 34.95 33.92 -4.45
C GLY A 453 35.65 32.76 -3.75
N GLU A 454 36.56 32.09 -4.47
CA GLU A 454 37.26 30.88 -3.98
C GLU A 454 37.93 31.05 -2.61
N GLU A 455 38.43 32.25 -2.30
CA GLU A 455 39.09 32.55 -1.02
C GLU A 455 38.12 32.54 0.16
N ALA A 456 36.90 33.06 -0.04
CA ALA A 456 35.85 33.06 0.97
C ALA A 456 35.31 31.65 1.21
N THR A 457 35.16 30.85 0.15
CA THR A 457 34.80 29.43 0.24
C THR A 457 35.84 28.64 1.03
N GLU A 458 37.13 28.85 0.76
CA GLU A 458 38.22 28.20 1.48
C GLU A 458 38.25 28.59 2.97
N ALA A 459 38.00 29.87 3.28
CA ALA A 459 37.90 30.33 4.66
C ALA A 459 36.73 29.66 5.42
N LEU A 460 35.58 29.49 4.75
CA LEU A 460 34.42 28.80 5.33
C LEU A 460 34.71 27.32 5.60
N TYR A 461 35.38 26.63 4.68
CA TYR A 461 35.80 25.24 4.91
C TYR A 461 36.74 25.13 6.12
N LYS A 462 37.72 26.02 6.24
CA LYS A 462 38.64 26.05 7.40
C LYS A 462 37.89 26.30 8.71
N GLN A 463 36.90 27.20 8.70
CA GLN A 463 36.07 27.47 9.87
C GLN A 463 35.22 26.24 10.26
N ALA A 464 34.63 25.57 9.27
CA ALA A 464 33.76 24.41 9.49
C ALA A 464 34.52 23.19 10.06
N ILE A 465 35.79 23.04 9.70
CA ILE A 465 36.65 21.94 10.18
C ILE A 465 37.01 22.07 11.66
N VAL A 466 37.15 23.30 12.17
CA VAL A 466 37.51 23.61 13.57
C VAL A 466 36.32 23.45 14.51
N VAL A 467 35.10 23.28 13.98
CA VAL A 467 33.90 23.05 14.80
C VAL A 467 34.09 21.77 15.63
N PRO A 468 33.83 21.81 16.96
CA PRO A 468 34.06 20.66 17.85
C PRO A 468 33.25 19.40 17.53
N ASP A 469 32.24 19.51 16.67
CA ASP A 469 31.38 18.39 16.32
C ASP A 469 32.04 17.45 15.30
N SER A 470 32.05 16.17 15.65
CA SER A 470 32.73 15.15 14.85
C SER A 470 32.09 14.89 13.50
N ALA A 471 30.76 15.01 13.38
CA ALA A 471 30.04 14.73 12.14
C ALA A 471 30.19 15.90 11.16
N VAL A 472 30.11 17.14 11.65
CA VAL A 472 30.39 18.36 10.86
C VAL A 472 31.82 18.32 10.34
N SER A 473 32.82 18.18 11.22
CA SER A 473 34.23 18.20 10.84
C SER A 473 34.56 17.11 9.82
N THR A 474 34.04 15.90 10.03
CA THR A 474 34.20 14.77 9.09
C THR A 474 33.62 15.06 7.71
N THR A 475 32.34 15.47 7.65
CA THR A 475 31.64 15.73 6.39
C THR A 475 32.31 16.87 5.63
N MET A 476 32.74 17.92 6.34
CA MET A 476 33.37 19.09 5.74
C MET A 476 34.77 18.79 5.21
N LYS A 477 35.55 17.89 5.84
CA LYS A 477 36.84 17.43 5.29
C LYS A 477 36.66 16.70 3.97
N GLU A 478 35.64 15.84 3.88
CA GLU A 478 35.30 15.11 2.64
C GLU A 478 34.89 16.06 1.51
N GLN A 479 34.09 17.09 1.82
CA GLN A 479 33.66 18.10 0.85
C GLN A 479 34.80 19.04 0.44
N TYR A 480 35.63 19.49 1.39
CA TYR A 480 36.75 20.38 1.10
C TYR A 480 37.80 19.74 0.18
N LEU A 481 38.08 18.45 0.36
CA LEU A 481 38.99 17.71 -0.53
C LEU A 481 38.44 17.65 -1.96
N ASP A 482 37.14 17.40 -2.12
CA ASP A 482 36.46 17.39 -3.42
C ASP A 482 36.50 18.75 -4.09
N TRP A 483 36.14 19.80 -3.35
CA TRP A 483 36.17 21.17 -3.84
C TRP A 483 37.60 21.60 -4.23
N ALA A 484 38.60 21.28 -3.42
CA ALA A 484 40.00 21.59 -3.71
C ALA A 484 40.48 20.90 -4.99
N TYR A 485 40.01 19.68 -5.26
CA TYR A 485 40.29 18.96 -6.49
C TYR A 485 39.58 19.57 -7.70
N ARG A 486 38.27 19.86 -7.60
CA ARG A 486 37.48 20.46 -8.69
C ARG A 486 37.96 21.87 -9.08
N SER A 487 38.40 22.66 -8.10
CA SER A 487 38.83 24.06 -8.32
C SER A 487 40.25 24.17 -8.86
N LYS A 488 41.24 23.53 -8.21
CA LYS A 488 42.69 23.72 -8.52
C LYS A 488 43.45 22.42 -8.79
N GLY A 489 42.74 21.32 -9.00
CA GLY A 489 43.30 20.02 -9.35
C GLY A 489 44.09 19.34 -8.23
N TYR A 490 44.81 18.28 -8.62
CA TYR A 490 45.50 17.36 -7.70
C TYR A 490 46.47 18.03 -6.72
N LYS A 491 47.24 19.04 -7.16
CA LYS A 491 48.25 19.70 -6.31
C LYS A 491 47.63 20.35 -5.07
N LYS A 492 46.44 20.94 -5.19
CA LYS A 492 45.76 21.55 -4.04
C LYS A 492 45.06 20.51 -3.18
N ALA A 493 44.42 19.51 -3.78
CA ALA A 493 43.86 18.37 -3.07
C ALA A 493 44.91 17.68 -2.18
N LYS A 494 46.12 17.44 -2.71
CA LYS A 494 47.23 16.86 -1.93
C LYS A 494 47.64 17.74 -0.75
N LYS A 495 47.79 19.06 -0.95
CA LYS A 495 48.10 20.00 0.16
C LYS A 495 47.03 19.98 1.24
N VAL A 496 45.76 19.98 0.84
CA VAL A 496 44.61 19.90 1.75
C VAL A 496 44.63 18.59 2.53
N PHE A 497 44.85 17.46 1.86
CA PHE A 497 44.99 16.16 2.50
C PHE A 497 46.15 16.15 3.50
N THR A 498 47.34 16.62 3.11
CA THR A 498 48.49 16.72 4.02
C THR A 498 48.20 17.62 5.22
N SER A 499 47.40 18.68 5.09
CA SER A 499 47.02 19.49 6.26
C SER A 499 45.99 18.84 7.18
N LEU A 500 45.16 17.92 6.68
CA LEU A 500 43.97 17.42 7.39
C LEU A 500 44.06 15.97 7.84
N HIS A 501 44.96 15.17 7.27
CA HIS A 501 45.08 13.74 7.55
C HIS A 501 45.47 13.40 9.00
N GLU A 502 46.02 14.36 9.75
CA GLU A 502 46.33 14.21 11.19
C GLU A 502 45.30 14.91 12.09
N SER A 503 44.43 15.76 11.51
CA SER A 503 43.41 16.47 12.26
C SER A 503 42.25 15.52 12.57
N ARG A 504 42.05 15.18 13.85
CA ARG A 504 40.89 14.37 14.27
C ARG A 504 39.62 15.23 14.32
N PRO A 505 38.42 14.66 14.05
CA PRO A 505 38.15 13.26 13.71
C PRO A 505 38.40 12.95 12.23
N LEU A 506 38.74 11.69 11.96
CA LEU A 506 39.03 11.17 10.61
C LEU A 506 37.86 10.29 10.13
N SER A 507 37.71 10.19 8.81
CA SER A 507 36.71 9.31 8.17
C SER A 507 37.36 8.44 7.12
N GLU A 508 36.91 7.19 7.03
CA GLU A 508 37.33 6.26 6.00
C GLU A 508 37.07 6.82 4.59
N LYS A 509 35.90 7.45 4.39
CA LYS A 509 35.52 8.04 3.10
C LYS A 509 36.46 9.17 2.67
N PHE A 510 37.02 9.92 3.62
CA PHE A 510 38.01 10.95 3.33
C PHE A 510 39.29 10.35 2.70
N PHE A 511 39.78 9.23 3.25
CA PHE A 511 40.92 8.52 2.70
C PHE A 511 40.61 7.84 1.37
N GLN A 512 39.45 7.15 1.27
CA GLN A 512 39.00 6.54 0.02
C GLN A 512 38.90 7.56 -1.10
N LYS A 513 38.43 8.78 -0.81
CA LYS A 513 38.32 9.85 -1.81
C LYS A 513 39.68 10.40 -2.27
N MET A 514 40.67 10.48 -1.38
CA MET A 514 42.04 10.81 -1.80
C MET A 514 42.63 9.71 -2.68
N ILE A 515 42.35 8.44 -2.35
CA ILE A 515 42.77 7.28 -3.14
C ILE A 515 42.14 7.31 -4.54
N THR A 516 40.85 7.63 -4.67
CA THR A 516 40.21 7.77 -5.99
C THR A 516 40.81 8.92 -6.80
N ILE A 517 41.05 10.08 -6.16
CA ILE A 517 41.70 11.23 -6.81
C ILE A 517 43.10 10.87 -7.31
N GLU A 518 43.87 10.09 -6.55
CA GLU A 518 45.18 9.60 -6.98
C GLU A 518 45.07 8.67 -8.18
N LYS A 519 44.10 7.73 -8.17
CA LYS A 519 43.85 6.78 -9.28
C LYS A 519 43.44 7.46 -10.59
N GLU A 520 42.78 8.60 -10.51
CA GLU A 520 42.37 9.39 -11.69
C GLU A 520 43.54 10.12 -12.38
N GLN A 521 44.74 10.15 -11.78
CA GLN A 521 45.89 10.81 -12.38
C GLN A 521 46.51 9.97 -13.51
N GLU A 522 46.95 10.61 -14.60
CA GLU A 522 47.61 9.93 -15.74
C GLU A 522 48.90 9.17 -15.34
N HIS A 523 49.56 9.62 -14.26
CA HIS A 523 50.75 8.99 -13.68
C HIS A 523 50.53 8.69 -12.20
N THR A 524 49.78 7.64 -11.92
CA THR A 524 49.58 7.10 -10.58
C THR A 524 50.90 6.60 -9.98
N LYS A 525 51.34 7.20 -8.87
CA LYS A 525 52.50 6.71 -8.14
C LYS A 525 52.04 5.72 -7.10
N MET A 526 52.40 4.44 -7.26
CA MET A 526 52.02 3.39 -6.31
C MET A 526 52.52 3.68 -4.89
N GLN A 527 53.62 4.43 -4.75
CA GLN A 527 54.11 4.89 -3.44
C GLN A 527 53.10 5.76 -2.69
N ASN A 528 52.41 6.67 -3.38
CA ASN A 528 51.40 7.53 -2.75
C ASN A 528 50.17 6.70 -2.37
N LEU A 529 49.73 5.78 -3.24
CA LEU A 529 48.61 4.89 -2.96
C LEU A 529 48.89 4.02 -1.72
N ARG A 530 50.07 3.39 -1.64
CA ARG A 530 50.50 2.63 -0.46
C ARG A 530 50.46 3.49 0.80
N GLU A 531 50.97 4.72 0.74
CA GLU A 531 50.97 5.65 1.87
C GLU A 531 49.53 5.98 2.34
N TYR A 532 48.60 6.20 1.43
CA TYR A 532 47.20 6.50 1.75
C TYR A 532 46.47 5.27 2.31
N TYR A 533 46.65 4.09 1.72
CA TYR A 533 46.08 2.84 2.24
C TYR A 533 46.65 2.50 3.62
N GLU A 534 47.97 2.56 3.82
CA GLU A 534 48.58 2.28 5.12
C GLU A 534 48.11 3.27 6.20
N ARG A 535 47.90 4.55 5.87
CA ARG A 535 47.32 5.52 6.81
C ARG A 535 45.87 5.21 7.14
N ALA A 536 45.05 4.88 6.15
CA ALA A 536 43.65 4.51 6.36
C ALA A 536 43.55 3.22 7.22
N LEU A 537 44.39 2.23 6.95
CA LEU A 537 44.43 0.95 7.67
C LEU A 537 44.92 1.08 9.11
N ARG A 538 45.76 2.08 9.43
CA ARG A 538 46.15 2.36 10.83
C ARG A 538 44.96 2.78 11.69
N GLU A 539 44.01 3.51 11.13
CA GLU A 539 42.87 4.06 11.88
C GLU A 539 41.61 3.19 11.73
N PHE A 540 41.36 2.59 10.55
CA PHE A 540 40.13 1.84 10.23
C PHE A 540 40.34 0.35 9.96
N GLY A 541 41.58 -0.15 10.02
CA GLY A 541 41.91 -1.53 9.67
C GLY A 541 41.29 -2.61 10.58
N THR A 542 40.68 -2.23 11.70
CA THR A 542 39.93 -3.16 12.57
C THR A 542 38.46 -3.28 12.17
N VAL A 543 37.92 -2.32 11.41
CA VAL A 543 36.48 -2.20 11.12
C VAL A 543 36.14 -2.40 9.65
N SER A 544 37.06 -2.08 8.72
CA SER A 544 36.76 -2.16 7.28
C SER A 544 37.51 -3.28 6.55
N PRO A 545 36.87 -4.45 6.28
CA PRO A 545 37.47 -5.52 5.48
C PRO A 545 37.68 -5.12 4.01
N ASP A 546 36.82 -4.25 3.49
CA ASP A 546 36.89 -3.78 2.09
C ASP A 546 38.16 -2.98 1.81
N LEU A 547 38.63 -2.17 2.77
CA LEU A 547 39.84 -1.38 2.63
C LEU A 547 41.09 -2.27 2.48
N TRP A 548 41.14 -3.41 3.17
CA TRP A 548 42.21 -4.41 3.02
C TRP A 548 42.14 -5.09 1.65
N LEU A 549 40.95 -5.45 1.18
CA LEU A 549 40.76 -6.09 -0.12
C LEU A 549 41.12 -5.15 -1.27
N ASP A 550 40.69 -3.91 -1.20
CA ASP A 550 41.02 -2.89 -2.20
C ASP A 550 42.53 -2.65 -2.24
N TYR A 551 43.21 -2.61 -1.10
CA TYR A 551 44.66 -2.47 -1.08
C TYR A 551 45.36 -3.67 -1.76
N ILE A 552 44.90 -4.90 -1.52
CA ILE A 552 45.45 -6.09 -2.19
C ILE A 552 45.17 -6.07 -3.69
N LYS A 553 43.95 -5.66 -4.11
CA LYS A 553 43.60 -5.50 -5.53
C LYS A 553 44.54 -4.52 -6.22
N GLU A 554 44.81 -3.37 -5.61
CA GLU A 554 45.71 -2.36 -6.19
C GLU A 554 47.16 -2.84 -6.30
N GLU A 555 47.66 -3.64 -5.33
CA GLU A 555 48.99 -4.25 -5.44
C GLU A 555 49.11 -5.31 -6.54
N LEU A 556 47.98 -5.89 -6.97
CA LEU A 556 47.91 -6.86 -8.07
C LEU A 556 47.65 -6.21 -9.44
N SER A 557 46.89 -5.11 -9.49
CA SER A 557 46.44 -4.48 -10.74
C SER A 557 47.36 -3.36 -11.25
N HIS A 558 48.06 -2.66 -10.37
CA HIS A 558 48.86 -1.49 -10.74
C HIS A 558 50.19 -1.86 -11.41
N SER A 559 50.64 -1.08 -12.39
CA SER A 559 51.89 -1.33 -13.16
C SER A 559 53.16 -1.35 -12.29
N GLU A 560 53.21 -0.52 -11.25
CA GLU A 560 54.25 -0.50 -10.20
C GLU A 560 53.89 -1.29 -8.92
N GLY A 561 52.83 -2.11 -8.99
CA GLY A 561 52.39 -2.99 -7.90
C GLY A 561 53.42 -4.08 -7.58
N LYS A 562 53.46 -4.52 -6.32
CA LYS A 562 54.31 -5.62 -5.87
C LYS A 562 53.44 -6.76 -5.34
N PRO A 563 53.19 -7.80 -6.15
CA PRO A 563 52.42 -8.97 -5.72
C PRO A 563 52.97 -9.64 -4.44
N GLN A 564 54.27 -9.49 -4.18
CA GLN A 564 54.94 -9.96 -2.96
C GLN A 564 54.38 -9.34 -1.68
N ASN A 565 53.82 -8.13 -1.74
CA ASN A 565 53.21 -7.44 -0.59
C ASN A 565 51.83 -8.00 -0.22
N CYS A 566 51.16 -8.71 -1.13
CA CYS A 566 49.79 -9.18 -0.92
C CYS A 566 49.70 -10.21 0.23
N GLY A 567 50.68 -11.10 0.36
CA GLY A 567 50.75 -12.08 1.45
C GLY A 567 50.87 -11.43 2.84
N PRO A 568 51.85 -10.53 3.05
CA PRO A 568 51.95 -9.72 4.27
C PRO A 568 50.70 -8.91 4.59
N ILE A 569 50.05 -8.28 3.59
CA ILE A 569 48.82 -7.49 3.78
C ILE A 569 47.66 -8.39 4.22
N HIS A 570 47.46 -9.54 3.57
CA HIS A 570 46.44 -10.53 3.95
C HIS A 570 46.65 -11.04 5.38
N TRP A 571 47.89 -11.36 5.75
CA TRP A 571 48.21 -11.79 7.11
C TRP A 571 47.92 -10.71 8.15
N ARG A 572 48.22 -9.44 7.85
CA ARG A 572 47.88 -8.30 8.71
C ARG A 572 46.36 -8.11 8.85
N ALA A 573 45.61 -8.24 7.76
CA ALA A 573 44.14 -8.16 7.78
C ALA A 573 43.52 -9.22 8.69
N MET A 574 43.99 -10.47 8.57
CA MET A 574 43.55 -11.60 9.42
C MET A 574 43.87 -11.40 10.92
N LYS A 575 44.88 -10.58 11.23
CA LYS A 575 45.28 -10.29 12.62
C LYS A 575 44.56 -9.08 13.22
N MET A 576 44.16 -8.11 12.37
CA MET A 576 43.57 -6.84 12.79
C MET A 576 42.04 -6.85 12.78
N LEU A 577 41.42 -7.60 11.88
CA LEU A 577 39.97 -7.76 11.80
C LEU A 577 39.50 -8.74 12.88
N GLU A 578 38.33 -8.51 13.46
CA GLU A 578 37.75 -9.37 14.49
C GLU A 578 36.31 -9.81 14.14
N GLY A 579 35.93 -11.02 14.57
CA GLY A 579 34.56 -11.51 14.44
C GLY A 579 34.08 -11.70 13.00
N LYS A 580 32.91 -11.12 12.66
CA LYS A 580 32.22 -11.31 11.37
C LYS A 580 32.99 -10.72 10.19
N ASP A 581 33.82 -9.71 10.42
CA ASP A 581 34.56 -9.02 9.37
C ASP A 581 35.72 -9.86 8.82
N VAL A 582 36.25 -10.80 9.62
CA VAL A 582 37.24 -11.79 9.18
C VAL A 582 36.60 -12.80 8.22
N GLU A 583 35.41 -13.31 8.55
CA GLU A 583 34.70 -14.27 7.70
C GLU A 583 34.34 -13.62 6.34
N SER A 584 33.86 -12.38 6.37
CA SER A 584 33.60 -11.57 5.18
C SER A 584 34.86 -11.36 4.34
N PHE A 585 35.98 -10.97 4.97
CA PHE A 585 37.26 -10.78 4.31
C PHE A 585 37.77 -12.06 3.65
N VAL A 586 37.74 -13.21 4.35
CA VAL A 586 38.22 -14.50 3.80
C VAL A 586 37.34 -14.95 2.64
N SER A 587 36.02 -14.82 2.75
CA SER A 587 35.09 -15.13 1.66
C SER A 587 35.37 -14.27 0.42
N ASN A 588 35.50 -12.95 0.60
CA ASN A 588 35.75 -12.04 -0.52
C ASN A 588 37.16 -12.19 -1.10
N TYR A 589 38.16 -12.51 -0.27
CA TYR A 589 39.52 -12.77 -0.71
C TYR A 589 39.63 -14.07 -1.52
N THR A 590 38.94 -15.14 -1.12
CA THR A 590 38.88 -16.39 -1.89
C THR A 590 38.15 -16.20 -3.23
N LEU A 591 37.11 -15.36 -3.27
CA LEU A 591 36.47 -14.95 -4.53
C LEU A 591 37.42 -14.15 -5.43
N LEU A 592 38.24 -13.27 -4.86
CA LEU A 592 39.25 -12.52 -5.60
C LEU A 592 40.32 -13.44 -6.20
N GLN A 593 40.81 -14.42 -5.44
CA GLN A 593 41.79 -15.40 -5.92
C GLN A 593 41.22 -16.34 -7.00
N THR A 594 39.92 -16.61 -6.98
CA THR A 594 39.26 -17.46 -7.99
C THR A 594 38.81 -16.69 -9.23
N GLY A 595 39.06 -15.38 -9.31
CA GLY A 595 38.75 -14.52 -10.46
C GLY A 595 37.25 -14.29 -10.69
N LYS A 596 36.43 -14.45 -9.65
CA LYS A 596 34.96 -14.34 -9.72
C LYS A 596 34.41 -13.02 -9.17
N LEU A 597 35.27 -12.03 -8.96
CA LEU A 597 34.98 -10.73 -8.34
C LEU A 597 35.29 -9.59 -9.29
#